data_AF-A0A962BY83-F1
#
_entry.id   AF-A0A962BY83-F1
#
_cell.length_a   1.000
_cell.length_b   1.000
_cell.length_c   1.000
_cell.angle_alpha   90.00
_cell.angle_beta   90.00
_cell.angle_gamma   90.00
#
_symmetry.space_group_name_H-M   'P 1'
#
loop_
_entity.id
_entity.type
_entity.pdbx_description
1 polymer ?
#
loop_
_entity_poly.entity_id
_entity_poly.type
_entity_poly.pdbx_seq_one_letter_code
_entity_poly.pdbx_strand_id
1 'polypeptide(L)'
;EIGLTGSALSVDIPLRISANDGVPTVLRRSAGDGRLLELGSNADVRIDGLGFEDGRAISFTSGTTSEGGAILTAAGSTLELRDCVFRNNEATGSVAPTDFGGTIDARGG
;
A
#
# COMPACT_ATOMS: atom_id res chain seq x y z
N GLU A 1 7.58 -1.65 15.15
CA GLU A 1 7.06 -2.36 13.95
C GLU A 1 5.58 -2.64 14.13
N ILE A 2 4.80 -2.49 13.07
CA ILE A 2 3.39 -2.88 12.99
C ILE A 2 3.29 -4.00 11.95
N GLY A 3 3.05 -5.24 12.39
CA GLY A 3 2.99 -6.41 11.54
C GLY A 3 1.56 -6.73 11.06
N LEU A 4 1.41 -6.98 9.75
CA LEU A 4 0.17 -7.45 9.14
C LEU A 4 0.27 -8.93 8.77
N THR A 5 -0.76 -9.72 9.06
CA THR A 5 -0.87 -11.16 8.74
C THR A 5 -2.10 -11.53 7.92
N GLY A 6 -3.09 -10.63 7.81
CA GLY A 6 -4.35 -10.83 7.09
C GLY A 6 -4.52 -9.81 5.97
N SER A 7 -5.73 -9.25 5.82
CA SER A 7 -6.00 -8.20 4.83
C SER A 7 -5.09 -6.98 4.98
N ALA A 8 -5.03 -6.13 3.95
CA ALA A 8 -4.43 -4.81 4.06
C ALA A 8 -5.15 -3.96 5.12
N LEU A 9 -4.47 -2.93 5.61
CA LEU A 9 -5.13 -1.88 6.39
C LEU A 9 -6.01 -1.07 5.42
N SER A 10 -7.33 -1.19 5.55
CA SER A 10 -8.28 -0.40 4.75
C SER A 10 -8.58 0.92 5.44
N VAL A 11 -8.53 2.02 4.68
CA VAL A 11 -8.80 3.38 5.16
C VAL A 11 -9.83 4.05 4.27
N ASP A 12 -11.00 4.32 4.83
CA ASP A 12 -12.15 4.95 4.18
C ASP A 12 -12.51 6.33 4.76
N ILE A 13 -11.80 6.74 5.81
CA ILE A 13 -11.92 8.02 6.49
C ILE A 13 -10.62 8.83 6.37
N PRO A 14 -10.66 10.14 6.59
CA PRO A 14 -9.44 10.93 6.70
C PRO A 14 -8.51 10.38 7.80
N LEU A 15 -7.25 10.11 7.45
CA LEU A 15 -6.24 9.55 8.34
C LEU A 15 -4.93 10.33 8.24
N ARG A 16 -4.35 10.65 9.40
CA ARG A 16 -3.01 11.24 9.47
C ARG A 16 -2.10 10.39 10.34
N ILE A 17 -0.95 10.02 9.79
CA ILE A 17 0.11 9.29 10.49
C ILE A 17 1.36 10.16 10.53
N SER A 18 1.98 10.26 11.71
CA SER A 18 3.23 10.99 11.93
C SER A 18 4.20 10.09 12.70
N ALA A 19 5.29 9.69 12.06
CA ALA A 19 6.31 8.79 12.55
C ALA A 19 7.70 9.44 12.50
N ASN A 20 7.78 10.69 12.96
CA ASN A 20 8.96 11.57 12.86
C ASN A 20 9.66 11.83 14.20
N ASP A 21 9.45 10.98 15.20
CA ASP A 21 10.11 11.10 16.51
C ASP A 21 11.57 10.63 16.51
N GLY A 22 12.11 10.31 15.32
CA GLY A 22 13.46 9.78 15.12
C GLY A 22 13.56 8.26 15.30
N VAL A 23 12.46 7.59 15.66
CA VAL A 23 12.41 6.12 15.74
C VAL A 23 11.84 5.56 14.43
N PRO A 24 12.62 4.75 13.68
CA PRO A 24 12.10 4.11 12.47
C PRO A 24 10.85 3.28 12.77
N THR A 25 9.71 3.72 12.25
CA THR A 25 8.45 3.00 12.37
C THR A 25 8.11 2.39 11.02
N VAL A 26 7.81 1.10 11.02
CA VAL A 26 7.56 0.32 9.80
C VAL A 26 6.22 -0.38 9.90
N LEU A 27 5.41 -0.24 8.85
CA LEU A 27 4.29 -1.13 8.53
C LEU A 27 4.80 -2.25 7.64
N ARG A 28 4.73 -3.49 8.14
CA ARG A 28 5.34 -4.64 7.48
C ARG A 28 4.37 -5.79 7.28
N ARG A 29 4.44 -6.43 6.13
CA ARG A 29 3.78 -7.72 5.89
C ARG A 29 4.62 -8.80 6.56
N SER A 30 4.11 -9.34 7.66
CA SER A 30 4.83 -10.34 8.47
C SER A 30 4.47 -11.78 8.09
N ALA A 31 3.29 -11.99 7.50
CA ALA A 31 2.84 -13.26 6.94
C ALA A 31 1.77 -13.04 5.87
N GLY A 32 1.66 -14.01 4.96
CA GLY A 32 0.73 -13.99 3.82
C GLY A 32 1.18 -13.05 2.70
N ASP A 33 0.48 -13.12 1.58
CA ASP A 33 0.60 -12.18 0.48
C ASP A 33 -0.51 -11.12 0.61
N GLY A 34 -0.20 -9.89 0.24
CA GLY A 34 -1.15 -8.77 0.22
C GLY A 34 -0.47 -7.42 0.39
N ARG A 35 -1.20 -6.38 0.03
CA ARG A 35 -0.81 -4.98 0.19
C ARG A 35 -0.73 -4.60 1.66
N LEU A 36 -0.05 -3.52 1.98
CA LEU A 36 0.02 -3.00 3.34
C LEU A 36 -1.17 -2.07 3.62
N LEU A 37 -1.52 -1.21 2.66
CA LEU A 37 -2.52 -0.16 2.82
C LEU A 37 -3.44 -0.08 1.59
N GLU A 38 -4.73 0.08 1.83
CA GLU A 38 -5.76 0.30 0.82
C GLU A 38 -6.59 1.54 1.16
N LEU A 39 -6.63 2.50 0.24
CA LEU A 39 -7.47 3.69 0.38
C LEU A 39 -8.78 3.47 -0.35
N GLY A 40 -9.89 3.63 0.38
CA GLY A 40 -11.23 3.70 -0.19
C GLY A 40 -11.44 4.96 -1.01
N SER A 41 -12.53 4.99 -1.79
CA SER A 41 -12.89 6.15 -2.61
C SER A 41 -13.05 7.40 -1.75
N ASN A 42 -12.47 8.52 -2.19
CA ASN A 42 -12.47 9.80 -1.47
C ASN A 42 -11.75 9.80 -0.11
N ALA A 43 -10.95 8.78 0.21
CA ALA A 43 -10.10 8.81 1.41
C ALA A 43 -9.06 9.95 1.30
N ASP A 44 -8.75 10.62 2.41
CA ASP A 44 -7.66 11.62 2.51
C ASP A 44 -6.64 11.12 3.53
N VAL A 45 -5.50 10.62 3.03
CA VAL A 45 -4.46 10.02 3.86
C VAL A 45 -3.17 10.80 3.73
N ARG A 46 -2.64 11.24 4.88
CA ARG A 46 -1.34 11.91 4.97
C ARG A 46 -0.42 11.12 5.89
N ILE A 47 0.73 10.70 5.38
CA ILE A 47 1.71 9.89 6.11
C ILE A 47 3.06 10.58 6.06
N ASP A 48 3.67 10.72 7.22
CA ASP A 48 4.94 11.39 7.40
C ASP A 48 5.87 10.49 8.22
N GLY A 49 7.03 10.11 7.68
CA GLY A 49 8.06 9.32 8.37
C GLY A 49 7.87 7.80 8.46
N LEU A 50 6.92 7.20 7.72
CA LEU A 50 6.61 5.76 7.84
C LEU A 50 7.35 4.89 6.81
N GLY A 51 7.89 3.77 7.27
CA GLY A 51 8.40 2.70 6.40
C GLY A 51 7.31 1.71 5.97
N PHE A 52 7.36 1.26 4.73
CA PHE A 52 6.50 0.24 4.14
C PHE A 52 7.35 -0.91 3.63
N GLU A 53 7.21 -2.08 4.24
CA GLU A 53 8.08 -3.22 3.95
C GLU A 53 7.32 -4.52 3.65
N ASP A 54 7.85 -5.27 2.69
CA ASP A 54 7.43 -6.62 2.30
C ASP A 54 5.96 -6.75 1.84
N GLY A 55 5.33 -5.65 1.43
CA GLY A 55 4.01 -5.68 0.80
C GLY A 55 4.04 -6.40 -0.54
N ARG A 56 3.23 -7.45 -0.70
CA ARG A 56 3.30 -8.37 -1.85
C ARG A 56 1.92 -8.60 -2.44
N ALA A 57 1.52 -7.77 -3.41
CA ALA A 57 0.27 -7.97 -4.16
C ALA A 57 0.50 -8.99 -5.27
N ILE A 58 0.38 -10.29 -4.96
CA ILE A 58 0.64 -11.36 -5.91
C ILE A 58 -0.67 -12.02 -6.34
N SER A 59 -0.87 -12.13 -7.65
CA SER A 59 -2.02 -12.78 -8.23
C SER A 59 -1.61 -13.72 -9.34
N PHE A 60 -1.82 -15.02 -9.14
CA PHE A 60 -1.52 -16.05 -10.15
C PHE A 60 -2.75 -16.41 -11.00
N THR A 61 -3.91 -15.89 -10.65
CA THR A 61 -5.16 -16.15 -11.37
C THR A 61 -5.20 -15.32 -12.66
N SER A 62 -5.57 -15.95 -13.77
CA SER A 62 -5.73 -15.24 -15.05
C SER A 62 -6.92 -14.28 -14.97
N GLY A 63 -6.72 -13.02 -15.36
CA GLY A 63 -7.77 -11.99 -15.38
C GLY A 63 -7.95 -11.22 -14.08
N THR A 64 -7.15 -11.49 -13.04
CA THR A 64 -7.07 -10.66 -11.84
C THR A 64 -5.85 -9.75 -11.93
N THR A 65 -6.02 -8.50 -11.52
CA THR A 65 -4.97 -7.48 -11.50
C THR A 65 -4.20 -7.53 -10.19
N SER A 66 -2.89 -7.40 -10.27
CA SER A 66 -2.05 -7.09 -9.11
C SER A 66 -1.69 -5.62 -9.12
N GLU A 67 -2.07 -4.94 -8.03
CA GLU A 67 -2.14 -3.48 -8.00
C GLU A 67 -1.47 -2.96 -6.73
N GLY A 68 -0.29 -2.37 -6.86
CA GLY A 68 0.45 -1.73 -5.76
C GLY A 68 0.85 -2.68 -4.61
N GLY A 69 2.09 -3.15 -4.59
CA GLY A 69 2.60 -4.08 -3.58
C GLY A 69 2.51 -3.56 -2.15
N ALA A 70 2.74 -2.25 -1.94
CA ALA A 70 2.59 -1.61 -0.64
C ALA A 70 1.22 -0.92 -0.49
N ILE A 71 0.88 -0.05 -1.44
CA ILE A 71 -0.29 0.83 -1.33
C ILE A 71 -1.11 0.80 -2.61
N LEU A 72 -2.42 0.64 -2.47
CA LEU A 72 -3.40 0.84 -3.53
C LEU A 72 -4.32 2.00 -3.16
N THR A 73 -4.50 2.94 -4.09
CA THR A 73 -5.46 4.04 -3.95
C THR A 73 -6.66 3.87 -4.88
N ALA A 74 -7.87 4.00 -4.34
CA ALA A 74 -9.08 4.07 -5.16
C ALA A 74 -9.24 5.45 -5.81
N ALA A 75 -10.08 5.52 -6.85
CA ALA A 75 -10.38 6.77 -7.55
C ALA A 75 -10.92 7.84 -6.59
N GLY A 76 -10.49 9.09 -6.79
CA GLY A 76 -10.89 10.25 -5.98
C GLY A 76 -10.27 10.31 -4.59
N SER A 77 -9.44 9.35 -4.21
CA SER A 77 -8.67 9.43 -2.95
C SER A 77 -7.46 10.36 -3.11
N THR A 78 -7.02 10.93 -1.99
CA THR A 78 -5.79 11.72 -1.87
C THR A 78 -4.82 10.98 -0.97
N LEU A 79 -3.60 10.74 -1.47
CA LEU A 79 -2.50 10.18 -0.70
C LEU A 79 -1.31 11.14 -0.73
N GLU A 80 -0.89 11.57 0.45
CA GLU A 80 0.32 12.37 0.63
C GLU A 80 1.33 11.58 1.46
N LEU A 81 2.54 11.41 0.91
CA LEU A 81 3.64 10.70 1.55
C LEU A 81 4.83 11.66 1.70
N ARG A 82 5.33 11.82 2.92
CA ARG A 82 6.52 12.61 3.23
C ARG A 82 7.49 11.76 4.04
N ASP A 83 8.78 11.85 3.70
CA ASP A 83 9.86 11.17 4.42
C ASP A 83 9.61 9.66 4.65
N CYS A 84 8.87 9.03 3.73
CA CYS A 84 8.54 7.61 3.79
C CYS A 84 9.58 6.77 3.06
N VAL A 85 9.71 5.51 3.47
CA VAL A 85 10.64 4.56 2.85
C VAL A 85 9.89 3.31 2.40
N PHE A 86 10.15 2.85 1.18
CA PHE A 86 9.56 1.64 0.62
C PHE A 86 10.64 0.60 0.35
N ARG A 87 10.53 -0.61 0.91
CA ARG A 87 11.48 -1.70 0.67
C ARG A 87 10.75 -3.02 0.39
N ASN A 88 11.28 -3.79 -0.56
CA ASN A 88 10.81 -5.14 -0.87
C ASN A 88 9.30 -5.24 -1.14
N ASN A 89 8.72 -4.19 -1.71
CA ASN A 89 7.32 -4.19 -2.09
C ASN A 89 7.19 -4.58 -3.55
N GLU A 90 6.28 -5.50 -3.85
CA GLU A 90 6.12 -6.08 -5.18
C GLU A 90 4.64 -6.26 -5.50
N ALA A 91 4.25 -5.89 -6.72
CA ALA A 91 3.02 -6.36 -7.32
C ALA A 91 3.38 -7.25 -8.50
N THR A 92 2.89 -8.49 -8.48
CA THR A 92 3.16 -9.49 -9.51
C THR A 92 1.83 -10.04 -10.00
N GLY A 93 1.40 -9.63 -11.19
CA GLY A 93 0.20 -10.13 -11.83
C GLY A 93 0.50 -11.27 -12.81
N SER A 94 -0.52 -12.09 -13.08
CA SER A 94 -0.38 -13.31 -13.87
C SER A 94 -0.16 -13.00 -15.35
N VAL A 95 -0.92 -12.05 -15.94
CA VAL A 95 -0.86 -11.70 -17.37
C VAL A 95 -1.81 -10.55 -17.76
N ALA A 96 -2.30 -9.73 -16.82
CA ALA A 96 -3.32 -8.74 -17.16
C ALA A 96 -2.69 -7.49 -17.81
N PRO A 97 -3.19 -6.98 -18.96
CA PRO A 97 -2.70 -5.74 -19.56
C PRO A 97 -2.89 -4.48 -18.68
N THR A 98 -3.54 -4.65 -17.52
CA THR A 98 -3.87 -3.62 -16.52
C THR A 98 -3.18 -3.88 -15.18
N ASP A 99 -2.11 -4.68 -15.13
CA ASP A 99 -1.26 -4.75 -13.95
C ASP A 99 -0.56 -3.40 -13.77
N PHE A 100 -1.10 -2.58 -12.86
CA PHE A 100 -0.61 -1.25 -12.57
C PHE A 100 0.03 -1.21 -11.18
N GLY A 101 1.30 -0.77 -11.13
CA GLY A 101 1.97 -0.32 -9.92
C GLY A 101 2.80 -1.38 -9.20
N GLY A 102 4.13 -1.24 -9.24
CA GLY A 102 5.07 -2.05 -8.47
C GLY A 102 4.89 -1.85 -6.96
N THR A 103 5.42 -0.76 -6.41
CA THR A 103 5.30 -0.45 -4.97
C THR A 103 3.98 0.23 -4.62
N ILE A 104 3.54 1.21 -5.42
CA ILE A 104 2.31 1.97 -5.21
C ILE A 104 1.52 1.95 -6.51
N ASP A 105 0.22 1.75 -6.42
CA ASP A 105 -0.71 2.06 -7.50
C ASP A 105 -1.62 3.23 -7.10
N ALA A 106 -1.53 4.32 -7.88
CA ALA A 106 -2.27 5.55 -7.66
C ALA A 106 -3.29 5.73 -8.78
N ARG A 107 -4.54 5.32 -8.54
CA ARG A 107 -5.64 5.56 -9.49
C ARG A 107 -6.15 6.97 -9.32
N GLY A 108 -5.66 7.86 -10.17
CA GLY A 108 -6.01 9.28 -10.15
C GLY A 108 -7.53 9.54 -10.22
N GLY A 109 -7.93 10.66 -9.61
CA GLY A 109 -9.15 11.40 -9.91
C GLY A 109 -8.75 12.81 -10.35
#